data_AF-E4WT21-F1
#
_entry.id   AF-E4WT21-F1
#
_cell.length_a   1.000
_cell.length_b   1.000
_cell.length_c   1.000
_cell.angle_alpha   90.00
_cell.angle_beta   90.00
_cell.angle_gamma   90.00
#
_symmetry.space_group_name_H-M   'P 1'
#
loop_
_entity.id
_entity.type
_entity.pdbx_description
1 polymer ?
#
loop_
_entity_poly.entity_id
_entity_poly.type
_entity_poly.pdbx_seq_one_letter_code
_entity_poly.pdbx_strand_id
1 'polypeptide(L)'
;MDNNMTWSPTHNSAHIPTHNNRNNAEIIHQLRRVKFDESDYAKTYAKMHNARALNNVILDDSDSASLVIINLPAPPSNNFERERTYMMFIEALTMNLERVLLIRGSGKEVITAYG
;
A
#
# COMPACT_ATOMS: atom_id res chain seq x y z
N MET A 1 2.45 -73.91 -19.83
CA MET A 1 2.84 -74.07 -18.41
C MET A 1 3.50 -72.77 -18.06
N ASP A 2 2.72 -71.90 -17.41
CA ASP A 2 2.98 -70.48 -17.32
C ASP A 2 3.77 -70.19 -16.04
N ASN A 3 4.91 -69.53 -16.15
CA ASN A 3 5.74 -69.15 -15.01
C ASN A 3 5.11 -67.96 -14.27
N ASN A 4 4.38 -68.28 -13.20
CA ASN A 4 3.94 -67.35 -12.16
C ASN A 4 5.16 -66.78 -11.42
N MET A 5 5.50 -65.52 -11.66
CA MET A 5 6.44 -64.76 -10.83
C MET A 5 5.63 -63.86 -9.90
N THR A 6 5.34 -64.37 -8.70
CA THR A 6 4.62 -63.67 -7.64
C THR A 6 5.54 -62.63 -6.99
N TRP A 7 5.23 -61.34 -7.19
CA TRP A 7 5.81 -60.25 -6.39
C TRP A 7 5.10 -60.18 -5.04
N SER A 8 5.81 -60.47 -3.96
CA SER A 8 5.38 -60.20 -2.58
C SER A 8 6.01 -58.88 -2.10
N PRO A 9 5.26 -57.81 -1.82
CA PRO A 9 5.82 -56.60 -1.22
C PRO A 9 5.81 -56.74 0.30
N THR A 10 6.94 -57.15 0.88
CA THR A 10 7.18 -57.02 2.33
C THR A 10 8.01 -55.77 2.63
N HIS A 11 7.45 -54.96 3.53
CA HIS A 11 8.10 -54.04 4.45
C HIS A 11 8.98 -52.91 3.86
N ASN A 12 8.36 -51.75 3.66
CA ASN A 12 9.01 -50.48 3.97
C ASN A 12 7.94 -49.44 4.34
N SER A 13 7.47 -49.50 5.59
CA SER A 13 6.78 -48.37 6.21
C SER A 13 7.79 -47.25 6.40
N ALA A 14 8.00 -46.44 5.37
CA ALA A 14 8.71 -45.18 5.49
C ALA A 14 7.93 -44.31 6.49
N HIS A 15 8.45 -44.21 7.70
CA HIS A 15 8.00 -43.26 8.70
C HIS A 15 8.26 -41.86 8.14
N ILE A 16 7.22 -41.20 7.62
CA ILE A 16 7.28 -39.81 7.19
C ILE A 16 7.40 -38.98 8.48
N PRO A 17 8.50 -38.27 8.75
CA PRO A 17 8.61 -37.42 9.93
C PRO A 17 7.65 -36.24 9.73
N THR A 18 6.48 -36.29 10.36
CA THR A 18 5.54 -35.17 10.41
C THR A 18 6.03 -34.16 11.44
N HIS A 19 7.09 -33.42 11.14
CA HIS A 19 7.55 -32.34 12.01
C HIS A 19 8.09 -31.14 11.24
N ASN A 20 7.23 -30.38 10.54
CA ASN A 20 7.54 -28.99 10.19
C ASN A 20 6.35 -28.08 9.80
N ASN A 21 5.09 -28.44 10.07
CA ASN A 21 3.96 -27.70 9.49
C ASN A 21 3.76 -26.29 10.08
N ARG A 22 4.24 -26.03 11.30
CA ARG A 22 4.11 -24.70 11.95
C ARG A 22 5.01 -23.64 11.30
N ASN A 23 6.25 -24.00 10.98
CA ASN A 23 7.23 -23.06 10.39
C ASN A 23 6.87 -22.70 8.95
N ASN A 24 6.25 -23.63 8.21
CA ASN A 24 5.81 -23.37 6.84
C ASN A 24 4.66 -22.36 6.78
N ALA A 25 3.73 -22.39 7.74
CA ALA A 25 2.64 -21.42 7.80
C ALA A 25 3.14 -20.00 8.07
N GLU A 26 4.12 -19.84 8.96
CA GLU A 26 4.74 -18.54 9.23
C GLU A 26 5.53 -18.03 8.03
N ILE A 27 6.30 -18.88 7.36
CA ILE A 27 7.03 -18.51 6.13
C ILE A 27 6.05 -18.13 5.01
N ILE A 28 4.94 -18.86 4.83
CA ILE A 28 3.91 -18.52 3.85
C ILE A 28 3.25 -17.18 4.18
N HIS A 29 2.98 -16.92 5.46
CA HIS A 29 2.44 -15.65 5.91
C HIS A 29 3.45 -14.50 5.74
N GLN A 30 4.73 -14.74 6.03
CA GLN A 30 5.84 -13.80 5.82
C GLN A 30 6.00 -13.48 4.32
N LEU A 31 6.00 -14.50 3.46
CA LEU A 31 6.07 -14.35 2.00
C LEU A 31 4.86 -13.59 1.45
N ARG A 32 3.67 -13.78 2.04
CA ARG A 32 2.47 -12.98 1.71
C ARG A 32 2.59 -11.52 2.15
N ARG A 33 3.31 -11.23 3.23
CA ARG A 33 3.60 -9.85 3.68
C ARG A 33 4.71 -9.17 2.85
N VAL A 34 5.68 -9.95 2.37
CA VAL A 34 6.82 -9.48 1.56
C VAL A 34 6.46 -9.33 0.09
N LYS A 35 5.53 -10.15 -0.42
CA LYS A 35 4.77 -9.81 -1.63
C LYS A 35 3.91 -8.61 -1.28
N PHE A 36 4.47 -7.41 -1.38
CA PHE A 36 3.69 -6.17 -1.45
C PHE A 36 2.47 -6.45 -2.32
N ASP A 37 1.28 -6.28 -1.73
CA ASP A 37 0.01 -6.52 -2.41
C ASP A 37 0.06 -5.70 -3.71
N GLU A 38 0.05 -6.36 -4.85
CA GLU A 38 0.12 -5.72 -6.18
C GLU A 38 -0.98 -4.64 -6.31
N SER A 39 -2.10 -4.84 -5.59
CA SER A 39 -3.17 -3.85 -5.48
C SER A 39 -2.77 -2.57 -4.73
N ASP A 40 -1.86 -2.64 -3.76
CA ASP A 40 -1.38 -1.48 -3.01
C ASP A 40 -0.39 -0.64 -3.84
N TYR A 41 0.40 -1.29 -4.69
CA TYR A 41 1.26 -0.59 -5.65
C TYR A 41 0.42 0.18 -6.69
N ALA A 42 -0.57 -0.49 -7.29
CA ALA A 42 -1.46 0.15 -8.26
C ALA A 42 -2.21 1.36 -7.67
N LYS A 43 -2.73 1.25 -6.43
CA LYS A 43 -3.36 2.36 -5.71
C LYS A 43 -2.39 3.52 -5.46
N THR A 44 -1.15 3.21 -5.10
CA THR A 44 -0.11 4.21 -4.85
C THR A 44 0.23 4.99 -6.12
N TYR A 45 0.40 4.28 -7.23
CA TYR A 45 0.63 4.89 -8.53
C TYR A 45 -0.55 5.78 -8.97
N ALA A 46 -1.78 5.29 -8.84
CA ALA A 46 -2.97 6.06 -9.19
C ALA A 46 -3.09 7.35 -8.36
N LYS A 47 -2.78 7.30 -7.06
CA LYS A 47 -2.73 8.49 -6.21
C LYS A 47 -1.71 9.51 -6.70
N MET A 48 -0.51 9.07 -7.07
CA MET A 48 0.53 9.94 -7.62
C MET A 48 0.12 10.57 -8.95
N HIS A 49 -0.45 9.77 -9.85
CA HIS A 49 -0.94 10.26 -11.14
C HIS A 49 -2.00 11.35 -10.93
N ASN A 50 -2.97 11.09 -10.05
CA ASN A 50 -4.03 12.04 -9.74
C ASN A 50 -3.50 13.29 -9.04
N ALA A 51 -2.48 13.18 -8.17
CA ALA A 51 -1.85 14.33 -7.52
C ALA A 51 -1.28 15.32 -8.54
N ARG A 52 -0.60 14.80 -9.58
CA ARG A 52 -0.04 15.63 -10.65
C ARG A 52 -1.13 16.24 -11.53
N ALA A 53 -2.14 15.46 -11.90
CA ALA A 53 -3.26 15.97 -12.67
C ALA A 53 -4.01 17.09 -11.92
N LEU A 54 -4.21 16.91 -10.61
CA LEU A 54 -4.83 17.92 -9.76
C LEU A 54 -3.94 19.15 -9.58
N ASN A 55 -2.63 18.97 -9.37
CA ASN A 55 -1.67 20.07 -9.28
C ASN A 55 -1.70 20.95 -10.54
N ASN A 56 -1.73 20.34 -11.74
CA ASN A 56 -1.81 21.10 -12.98
C ASN A 56 -3.04 22.02 -13.03
N VAL A 57 -4.22 21.49 -12.67
CA VAL A 57 -5.45 22.30 -12.64
C VAL A 57 -5.37 23.41 -11.59
N ILE A 58 -4.86 23.11 -10.39
CA ILE A 58 -4.68 24.13 -9.34
C ILE A 58 -3.73 25.22 -9.80
N LEU A 59 -2.62 24.86 -10.44
CA LEU A 59 -1.63 25.80 -10.93
C LEU A 59 -2.22 26.71 -12.01
N ASP A 60 -2.93 26.14 -12.99
CA ASP A 60 -3.55 26.87 -14.09
C ASP A 60 -4.63 27.85 -13.59
N ASP A 61 -5.48 27.41 -12.66
CA ASP A 61 -6.62 28.21 -12.18
C ASP A 61 -6.24 29.20 -11.05
N SER A 62 -5.12 28.96 -10.36
CA SER A 62 -4.74 29.72 -9.16
C SER A 62 -3.43 30.50 -9.30
N ASP A 63 -2.94 30.75 -10.52
CA ASP A 63 -1.68 31.47 -10.79
C ASP A 63 -1.60 32.84 -10.10
N SER A 64 -2.70 33.61 -10.08
CA SER A 64 -2.75 34.91 -9.41
C SER A 64 -3.17 34.85 -7.93
N ALA A 65 -3.34 33.66 -7.36
CA ALA A 65 -3.81 33.51 -5.99
C ALA A 65 -2.71 33.92 -5.00
N SER A 66 -3.10 34.72 -3.99
CA SER A 66 -2.15 35.09 -2.93
C SER A 66 -1.85 33.95 -1.96
N LEU A 67 -2.73 32.95 -1.88
CA LEU A 67 -2.60 31.75 -1.05
C LEU A 67 -3.50 30.65 -1.62
N VAL A 68 -2.97 29.45 -1.80
CA VAL A 68 -3.77 28.27 -2.14
C VAL A 68 -3.97 27.42 -0.89
N ILE A 69 -5.22 27.11 -0.55
CA ILE A 69 -5.56 26.26 0.59
C ILE A 69 -5.95 24.89 0.06
N ILE A 70 -5.23 23.85 0.48
CA ILE A 70 -5.45 22.48 0.02
C ILE A 70 -5.67 21.58 1.23
N ASN A 71 -6.58 20.61 1.11
CA ASN A 71 -6.76 19.61 2.14
C ASN A 71 -5.51 18.74 2.26
N LEU A 72 -4.96 18.63 3.46
CA LEU A 72 -3.90 17.71 3.80
C LEU A 72 -4.48 16.28 3.84
N PRO A 73 -4.03 15.37 2.97
CA PRO A 73 -4.43 13.98 3.02
C PRO A 73 -4.05 13.32 4.36
N ALA A 74 -4.70 12.20 4.68
CA ALA A 74 -4.31 11.45 5.87
C ALA A 74 -2.92 10.83 5.70
N PRO A 75 -2.01 10.98 6.68
CA PRO A 75 -0.73 10.30 6.67
C PRO A 75 -0.97 8.79 6.79
N PRO A 76 -0.10 7.98 6.19
CA PRO A 76 -0.18 6.54 6.31
C PRO A 76 0.15 6.10 7.74
N SER A 77 -0.31 4.90 8.11
CA SER A 77 0.08 4.25 9.37
C SER A 77 1.60 3.99 9.41
N ASN A 78 2.22 4.25 10.57
CA ASN A 78 3.65 4.13 10.93
C ASN A 78 4.43 3.04 10.15
N ASN A 79 4.86 3.40 8.95
CA ASN A 79 5.65 2.56 8.06
C ASN A 79 6.44 3.51 7.17
N PHE A 80 7.75 3.46 7.33
CA PHE A 80 8.69 4.38 6.69
C PHE A 80 8.55 4.46 5.16
N GLU A 81 8.34 3.33 4.47
CA GLU A 81 8.19 3.34 3.01
C GLU A 81 6.88 4.00 2.56
N ARG A 82 5.82 3.83 3.35
CA ARG A 82 4.56 4.55 3.12
C ARG A 82 4.69 6.03 3.43
N GLU A 83 5.40 6.39 4.50
CA GLU A 83 5.69 7.78 4.84
C GLU A 83 6.47 8.49 3.72
N ARG A 84 7.50 7.85 3.15
CA ARG A 84 8.20 8.36 1.96
C ARG A 84 7.24 8.60 0.80
N THR A 85 6.44 7.59 0.48
CA THR A 85 5.44 7.67 -0.59
C THR A 85 4.44 8.80 -0.34
N TYR A 86 4.01 8.99 0.91
CA TYR A 86 3.13 10.08 1.29
C TYR A 86 3.79 11.44 1.10
N MET A 87 5.04 11.62 1.53
CA MET A 87 5.76 12.88 1.32
C MET A 87 5.93 13.20 -0.17
N MET A 88 6.27 12.21 -1.00
CA MET A 88 6.34 12.39 -2.45
C MET A 88 4.99 12.79 -3.06
N PHE A 89 3.87 12.31 -2.50
CA PHE A 89 2.53 12.68 -2.96
C PHE A 89 2.25 14.15 -2.65
N ILE A 90 2.59 14.60 -1.44
CA ILE A 90 2.43 16.01 -1.04
C ILE A 90 3.27 16.90 -1.94
N GLU A 91 4.54 16.54 -2.16
CA GLU A 91 5.44 17.26 -3.05
C GLU A 91 4.86 17.38 -4.47
N ALA A 92 4.36 16.28 -5.04
CA ALA A 92 3.75 16.28 -6.36
C ALA A 92 2.47 17.13 -6.43
N LEU A 93 1.67 17.15 -5.35
CA LEU A 93 0.42 17.91 -5.28
C LEU A 93 0.66 19.42 -5.15
N THR A 94 1.74 19.83 -4.49
CA THR A 94 2.03 21.25 -4.20
C THR A 94 3.16 21.84 -5.02
N MET A 95 3.67 21.10 -6.00
CA MET A 95 4.78 21.51 -6.83
C MET A 95 4.46 22.85 -7.52
N ASN A 96 5.44 23.76 -7.56
CA ASN A 96 5.37 25.07 -8.21
C ASN A 96 4.28 26.03 -7.71
N LEU A 97 3.65 25.75 -6.56
CA LEU A 97 2.75 26.71 -5.90
C LEU A 97 3.55 27.58 -4.93
N GLU A 98 3.45 28.91 -5.07
CA GLU A 98 4.28 29.86 -4.30
C GLU A 98 3.96 29.86 -2.80
N ARG A 99 2.67 29.91 -2.45
CA ARG A 99 2.20 29.91 -1.06
C ARG A 99 1.04 28.94 -0.91
N VAL A 100 1.28 27.86 -0.17
CA VAL A 100 0.29 26.80 0.07
C VAL A 100 0.10 26.60 1.56
N LEU A 101 -1.16 26.51 1.98
CA LEU A 101 -1.53 26.06 3.32
C LEU A 101 -2.26 24.71 3.22
N LEU A 102 -1.65 23.68 3.80
CA LEU A 102 -2.26 22.36 3.90
C LEU A 102 -3.11 22.27 5.18
N ILE A 103 -4.42 22.07 5.04
CA ILE A 103 -5.37 22.06 6.17
C ILE A 103 -5.92 20.67 6.45
N ARG A 104 -6.07 20.33 7.73
CA ARG A 104 -6.77 19.11 8.15
C ARG A 104 -7.61 19.35 9.38
N GLY A 105 -8.88 18.99 9.29
CA GLY A 105 -9.76 18.88 10.45
C GLY A 105 -9.49 17.61 11.24
N SER A 106 -9.73 17.69 12.55
CA SER A 106 -9.90 16.58 13.48
C SER A 106 -11.22 15.81 13.28
N GLY A 107 -12.15 16.34 12.47
CA GLY A 107 -13.49 15.79 12.24
C GLY A 107 -14.49 16.17 13.33
N LYS A 108 -14.11 17.06 14.25
CA LYS A 108 -14.94 17.57 15.36
C LYS A 108 -15.22 19.07 15.24
N GLU A 109 -14.79 19.67 14.13
CA GLU A 109 -15.02 21.09 13.86
C GLU A 109 -16.53 21.34 13.69
N VAL A 110 -17.03 22.38 14.33
CA VAL A 110 -18.40 22.88 14.14
C VAL A 110 -18.29 24.34 13.72
N ILE A 111 -18.87 24.68 12.56
CA ILE A 111 -18.92 26.05 12.07
C ILE A 111 -20.26 26.64 12.48
N THR A 112 -20.24 27.49 13.51
CA THR A 112 -21.42 28.21 14.00
C THR A 112 -21.39 29.71 13.67
N ALA A 113 -20.25 30.22 13.22
CA ALA A 113 -20.10 31.58 12.75
C ALA A 113 -20.15 31.60 11.22
N TYR A 114 -21.17 32.25 10.67
CA TYR A 114 -21.16 32.76 9.31
C TYR A 114 -21.06 34.28 9.46
N GLY A 115 -19.96 34.85 8.96
CA GLY A 115 -19.78 36.30 8.88
C GLY A 115 -20.68 36.92 7.82
#